data_AF-A0A926ZRJ6-F1
#
_entry.id   AF-A0A926ZRJ6-F1
#
_cell.length_a   1.000
_cell.length_b   1.000
_cell.length_c   1.000
_cell.angle_alpha   90.00
_cell.angle_beta   90.00
_cell.angle_gamma   90.00
#
_symmetry.space_group_name_H-M   'P 1'
#
loop_
_entity.id
_entity.type
_entity.pdbx_description
1 polymer ?
#
loop_
_entity_poly.entity_id
_entity_poly.type
_entity_poly.pdbx_seq_one_letter_code
_entity_poly.pdbx_strand_id
1 'polypeptide(L)'
;MIRWRLRILMAEKKISNKELAELSGIHPTSISKLKNADEIEQISGRVLNSLCNGLTKAYQAAGDNRIITPGDLFDYTFDHDGDPTTGDIQSKGLQKAENEQLSNPGKPAKPNTQVLWLTPNKEAS
;
A
#
# COMPACT_ATOMS: atom_id res chain seq x y z
N MET A 1 3.63 -0.46 -17.58
CA MET A 1 2.29 -1.05 -17.39
C MET A 1 1.48 -0.24 -16.37
N ILE A 2 0.24 0.12 -16.73
CA ILE A 2 -0.74 0.74 -15.81
C ILE A 2 -1.55 -0.38 -15.15
N ARG A 3 -1.64 -0.38 -13.81
CA ARG A 3 -2.41 -1.37 -13.04
C ARG A 3 -3.59 -0.72 -12.34
N TRP A 4 -4.70 -1.44 -12.29
CA TRP A 4 -5.89 -1.03 -11.56
C TRP A 4 -5.88 -1.50 -10.11
N ARG A 5 -6.04 -0.58 -9.15
CA ARG A 5 -5.90 -0.86 -7.71
C ARG A 5 -7.18 -0.86 -6.91
N LEU A 6 -8.35 -0.72 -7.53
CA LEU A 6 -9.63 -0.70 -6.80
C LEU A 6 -9.82 -1.93 -5.91
N ARG A 7 -9.48 -3.12 -6.42
CA ARG A 7 -9.60 -4.37 -5.64
C ARG A 7 -8.79 -4.33 -4.35
N ILE A 8 -7.58 -3.78 -4.43
CA ILE A 8 -6.65 -3.67 -3.30
C ILE A 8 -7.22 -2.68 -2.28
N LEU A 9 -7.61 -1.48 -2.72
CA LEU A 9 -8.18 -0.45 -1.83
C LEU A 9 -9.46 -0.89 -1.13
N MET A 10 -10.31 -1.67 -1.80
CA MET A 10 -11.51 -2.25 -1.19
C MET A 10 -11.15 -3.32 -0.15
N ALA A 11 -10.18 -4.18 -0.45
CA ALA A 11 -9.74 -5.26 0.44
C ALA A 11 -9.08 -4.71 1.72
N GLU A 12 -8.27 -3.65 1.62
CA GLU A 12 -7.57 -3.00 2.74
C GLU A 12 -8.54 -2.61 3.88
N LYS A 13 -9.74 -2.14 3.53
CA LYS A 13 -10.76 -1.70 4.49
C LYS A 13 -11.97 -2.64 4.58
N LYS A 14 -11.91 -3.81 3.94
CA LYS A 14 -13.02 -4.79 3.87
C LYS A 14 -14.33 -4.18 3.33
N ILE A 15 -14.22 -3.24 2.39
CA ILE A 15 -15.37 -2.57 1.77
C ILE A 15 -16.10 -3.56 0.86
N SER A 16 -17.40 -3.70 1.07
CA SER A 16 -18.23 -4.58 0.23
C SER A 16 -18.60 -3.90 -1.09
N ASN A 17 -18.85 -4.70 -2.14
CA ASN A 17 -19.34 -4.17 -3.42
C ASN A 17 -20.65 -3.40 -3.26
N LYS A 18 -21.53 -3.85 -2.36
CA LYS A 18 -22.84 -3.25 -2.09
C LYS A 18 -22.67 -1.88 -1.42
N GLU A 19 -21.83 -1.83 -0.39
CA GLU A 19 -21.54 -0.59 0.35
C GLU A 19 -20.94 0.48 -0.58
N LEU A 20 -19.95 0.10 -1.39
CA LEU A 20 -19.36 1.04 -2.34
C LEU A 20 -20.39 1.55 -3.36
N ALA A 21 -21.24 0.66 -3.88
CA ALA A 21 -22.29 1.02 -4.83
C ALA A 21 -23.27 2.06 -4.25
N GLU A 22 -23.69 1.88 -2.99
CA GLU A 22 -24.56 2.81 -2.27
C GLU A 22 -23.87 4.17 -2.05
N LEU A 23 -22.60 4.18 -1.65
CA LEU A 23 -21.85 5.40 -1.37
C LEU A 23 -21.47 6.21 -2.61
N SER A 24 -21.15 5.52 -3.72
CA SER A 24 -20.77 6.14 -4.99
C SER A 24 -21.95 6.41 -5.92
N GLY A 25 -23.13 5.85 -5.64
CA GLY A 25 -24.31 5.91 -6.53
C GLY A 25 -24.10 5.17 -7.86
N ILE A 26 -23.19 4.19 -7.88
CA ILE A 26 -22.88 3.40 -9.08
C ILE A 26 -23.58 2.05 -8.94
N HIS A 27 -24.11 1.51 -10.04
CA HIS A 27 -24.77 0.21 -10.01
C HIS A 27 -23.79 -0.89 -9.51
N PRO A 28 -24.22 -1.82 -8.62
CA PRO A 28 -23.36 -2.85 -8.05
C PRO A 28 -22.69 -3.73 -9.11
N THR A 29 -23.37 -4.01 -10.23
CA THR A 29 -22.78 -4.74 -11.36
C THR A 29 -21.60 -3.99 -11.98
N SER A 30 -21.68 -2.65 -12.08
CA SER A 30 -20.59 -1.83 -12.60
C SER A 30 -19.40 -1.82 -11.64
N ILE A 31 -19.64 -1.72 -10.33
CA ILE A 31 -18.59 -1.87 -9.31
C ILE A 31 -17.93 -3.25 -9.40
N SER A 32 -18.71 -4.32 -9.57
CA SER A 32 -18.19 -5.68 -9.73
C SER A 32 -17.28 -5.80 -10.96
N LYS A 33 -17.71 -5.27 -12.11
CA LYS A 33 -16.91 -5.23 -13.34
C LYS A 33 -15.62 -4.43 -13.15
N LEU A 34 -15.72 -3.22 -12.60
CA LEU A 34 -14.57 -2.36 -12.34
C LEU A 34 -13.57 -3.02 -11.38
N LYS A 35 -14.03 -3.69 -10.32
CA LYS A 35 -13.15 -4.37 -9.36
C LYS A 35 -12.39 -5.55 -9.98
N ASN A 36 -13.04 -6.25 -10.91
CA ASN A 36 -12.49 -7.45 -11.53
C ASN A 36 -11.64 -7.15 -12.77
N ALA A 37 -11.73 -5.94 -13.33
CA ALA A 37 -10.85 -5.51 -14.40
C ALA A 37 -9.42 -5.32 -13.85
N ASP A 38 -8.44 -6.00 -14.44
CA ASP A 38 -7.03 -5.80 -14.08
C ASP A 38 -6.45 -4.56 -14.80
N GLU A 39 -6.99 -4.25 -15.98
CA GLU A 39 -6.70 -3.05 -16.78
C GLU A 39 -8.00 -2.33 -17.16
N ILE A 40 -8.02 -1.00 -17.06
CA ILE A 40 -9.17 -0.18 -17.47
C ILE A 40 -8.85 0.51 -18.79
N GLU A 41 -9.50 0.07 -19.87
CA GLU A 41 -9.40 0.70 -21.19
C GLU A 41 -10.06 2.09 -21.21
N GLN A 42 -11.29 2.19 -20.66
CA GLN A 42 -12.05 3.43 -20.65
C GLN A 42 -12.87 3.57 -19.36
N ILE A 43 -12.73 4.71 -18.70
CA ILE A 43 -13.57 5.14 -17.59
C ILE A 43 -13.90 6.62 -17.76
N SER A 44 -15.17 6.98 -17.56
CA SER A 44 -15.57 8.39 -17.62
C SER A 44 -15.15 9.12 -16.35
N GLY A 45 -14.80 10.41 -16.47
CA GLY A 45 -14.44 11.24 -15.32
C GLY A 45 -15.56 11.34 -14.27
N ARG A 46 -16.84 11.24 -14.69
CA ARG A 46 -17.99 11.20 -13.76
C ARG A 46 -17.97 9.94 -12.90
N VAL A 47 -17.77 8.78 -13.52
CA VAL A 47 -17.70 7.49 -12.79
C VAL A 47 -16.47 7.46 -11.89
N LEU A 48 -15.32 7.92 -12.38
CA LEU A 48 -14.09 8.00 -11.58
C LEU A 48 -14.27 8.92 -10.36
N ASN A 49 -14.85 10.10 -10.54
CA ASN A 49 -15.15 11.02 -9.45
C ASN A 49 -16.13 10.41 -8.43
N SER A 50 -17.22 9.79 -8.89
CA SER A 50 -18.16 9.09 -8.01
C SER A 50 -17.48 7.97 -7.22
N LEU A 51 -16.56 7.23 -7.84
CA LEU A 51 -15.80 6.17 -7.21
C LEU A 51 -14.88 6.72 -6.10
N CYS A 52 -14.10 7.76 -6.39
CA CYS A 52 -13.22 8.41 -5.40
C CYS A 52 -14.03 8.95 -4.21
N ASN A 53 -15.18 9.59 -4.47
CA ASN A 53 -16.07 10.08 -3.42
C ASN A 53 -16.66 8.94 -2.58
N GLY A 54 -17.10 7.86 -3.22
CA GLY A 54 -17.62 6.67 -2.53
C GLY A 54 -16.58 6.01 -1.64
N LEU A 55 -15.36 5.82 -2.15
CA LEU A 55 -14.25 5.24 -1.40
C LEU A 55 -13.84 6.14 -0.23
N THR A 56 -13.74 7.46 -0.44
CA THR A 56 -13.40 8.42 0.63
C THR A 56 -14.42 8.37 1.76
N LYS A 57 -15.72 8.23 1.46
CA LYS A 57 -16.76 8.03 2.48
C LYS A 57 -16.63 6.69 3.19
N ALA A 58 -16.34 5.61 2.45
CA ALA A 58 -16.16 4.27 3.02
C ALA A 58 -14.97 4.23 3.99
N TYR A 59 -13.86 4.89 3.65
CA TYR A 59 -12.69 5.00 4.52
C TYR A 59 -13.03 5.76 5.81
N GLN A 60 -13.76 6.88 5.70
CA GLN A 60 -14.22 7.63 6.86
C GLN A 60 -15.13 6.79 7.77
N ALA A 61 -16.05 6.00 7.18
CA ALA A 61 -16.91 5.10 7.94
C ALA A 61 -16.10 4.00 8.68
N ALA A 62 -14.95 3.59 8.11
CA ALA A 62 -14.02 2.67 8.73
C ALA A 62 -13.07 3.33 9.76
N GLY A 63 -13.23 4.63 10.06
CA GLY A 63 -12.40 5.37 11.01
C GLY A 63 -11.09 5.91 10.42
N ASP A 64 -10.93 5.90 9.10
CA ASP A 64 -9.76 6.42 8.39
C ASP A 64 -10.13 7.70 7.62
N ASN A 65 -9.54 8.83 8.01
CA ASN A 65 -9.78 10.13 7.37
C ASN A 65 -8.98 10.34 6.07
N ARG A 66 -8.45 9.28 5.47
CA ARG A 66 -7.77 9.33 4.17
C ARG A 66 -8.74 9.72 3.04
N ILE A 67 -8.35 10.73 2.27
CA ILE A 67 -9.00 11.10 1.02
C ILE A 67 -8.44 10.22 -0.10
N ILE A 68 -9.32 9.57 -0.86
CA ILE A 68 -8.94 8.73 -1.99
C ILE A 68 -8.97 9.57 -3.26
N THR A 69 -7.83 9.63 -3.93
CA THR A 69 -7.62 10.39 -5.16
C THR A 69 -7.57 9.44 -6.36
N PRO A 70 -7.74 9.96 -7.60
CA PRO A 70 -7.52 9.16 -8.80
C PRO A 70 -6.15 8.47 -8.84
N GLY A 71 -5.11 9.10 -8.28
CA GLY A 71 -3.76 8.53 -8.22
C GLY A 71 -3.64 7.31 -7.30
N ASP A 72 -4.55 7.13 -6.34
CA ASP A 72 -4.55 5.92 -5.50
C ASP A 72 -5.13 4.70 -6.24
N LEU A 73 -5.94 4.95 -7.27
CA LEU A 73 -6.62 3.92 -8.06
C LEU A 73 -5.77 3.34 -9.19
N PHE A 74 -4.79 4.10 -9.65
CA PHE A 74 -3.89 3.69 -10.73
C PHE A 74 -2.47 3.57 -10.21
N ASP A 75 -1.78 2.53 -10.65
CA ASP A 75 -0.35 2.39 -10.42
C ASP A 75 0.38 2.31 -11.75
N TYR A 76 1.49 3.03 -11.85
CA TYR A 76 2.29 3.09 -13.06
C TYR A 76 3.65 2.48 -12.80
N THR A 77 3.96 1.44 -13.55
CA THR A 77 5.30 0.86 -13.63
C THR A 77 5.85 1.19 -15.02
N PHE A 78 7.08 1.69 -15.09
CA PHE A 78 7.74 1.88 -16.38
C PHE A 78 8.09 0.51 -16.96
N ASP A 79 7.62 0.21 -18.17
CA ASP A 79 8.06 -0.98 -18.88
C ASP A 79 9.47 -0.68 -19.39
N HIS A 80 10.49 -1.14 -18.67
CA HIS A 80 11.85 -1.11 -19.19
C HIS A 80 11.96 -2.26 -20.19
N ASP A 81 12.34 -1.98 -21.45
CA ASP A 81 12.47 -2.96 -22.54
C ASP A 81 13.59 -4.02 -22.31
N GLY A 82 13.97 -4.32 -21.07
CA GLY A 82 15.17 -5.08 -20.77
C GLY A 82 15.29 -5.75 -19.40
N ASP A 83 14.21 -6.06 -18.68
CA ASP A 83 14.33 -6.93 -17.50
C ASP A 83 13.09 -7.83 -17.27
N PRO A 84 13.18 -9.15 -17.49
CA PRO A 84 12.18 -10.08 -17.01
C PRO A 84 12.43 -10.30 -15.52
N THR A 85 11.42 -10.08 -14.69
CA THR A 85 11.37 -10.32 -13.24
C THR A 85 11.63 -9.12 -12.35
N THR A 86 10.56 -8.47 -11.90
CA THR A 86 10.33 -8.15 -10.47
C THR A 86 8.86 -7.73 -10.30
N GLY A 87 8.12 -8.42 -9.45
CA GLY A 87 6.74 -8.01 -9.17
C GLY A 87 5.94 -8.82 -8.14
N ASP A 88 6.33 -10.05 -7.80
CA ASP A 88 5.84 -10.73 -6.60
C ASP A 88 6.67 -10.29 -5.38
N ILE A 89 6.50 -9.04 -4.95
CA ILE A 89 6.94 -8.64 -3.61
C ILE A 89 5.84 -9.07 -2.64
N GLN A 90 5.82 -10.37 -2.37
CA GLN A 90 5.02 -10.96 -1.29
C GLN A 90 5.68 -10.56 0.03
N SER A 91 4.96 -9.75 0.79
CA SER A 91 5.24 -9.41 2.18
C SER A 91 5.56 -10.66 3.00
N LYS A 92 6.82 -10.90 3.36
CA LYS A 92 7.18 -11.81 4.45
C LYS A 92 7.42 -11.03 5.73
N GLY A 93 6.32 -10.74 6.42
CA GLY A 93 6.34 -10.50 7.85
C GLY A 93 6.55 -11.83 8.60
N LEU A 94 7.65 -11.86 9.36
CA LEU A 94 7.81 -12.47 10.69
C LEU A 94 7.28 -13.90 10.97
N GLN A 95 8.22 -14.82 11.24
CA GLN A 95 8.40 -15.61 12.49
C GLN A 95 8.91 -17.03 12.20
N LYS A 96 10.07 -17.39 12.79
CA LYS A 96 10.19 -18.51 13.74
C LYS A 96 11.59 -18.54 14.36
N ALA A 97 11.63 -18.43 15.69
CA ALA A 97 12.78 -18.72 16.54
C ALA A 97 12.89 -20.23 16.81
N GLU A 98 14.06 -20.64 17.34
CA GLU A 98 14.40 -21.95 17.92
C GLU A 98 14.70 -23.05 16.87
N ASN A 99 15.76 -23.87 16.93
CA ASN A 99 16.71 -24.22 17.99
C ASN A 99 17.86 -25.03 17.33
N GLU A 100 19.13 -24.71 17.57
CA GLU A 100 20.21 -25.71 17.49
C GLU A 100 21.43 -25.29 18.31
N GLN A 101 21.60 -25.96 19.45
CA GLN A 101 22.82 -26.02 20.26
C GLN A 101 23.89 -26.83 19.53
N LEU A 102 25.16 -26.41 19.56
CA LEU A 102 26.24 -27.10 20.30
C LEU A 102 27.64 -26.44 20.09
N SER A 103 28.17 -25.89 21.18
CA SER A 103 29.55 -26.06 21.72
C SER A 103 30.81 -25.44 21.06
N ASN A 104 31.23 -24.27 21.60
CA ASN A 104 32.54 -23.85 22.19
C ASN A 104 33.92 -24.14 21.52
N PRO A 105 35.06 -23.49 21.94
CA PRO A 105 35.28 -22.17 22.58
C PRO A 105 36.45 -21.33 21.96
N GLY A 106 36.55 -20.04 22.31
CA GLY A 106 37.88 -19.39 22.47
C GLY A 106 38.20 -18.11 21.67
N LYS A 107 37.94 -16.93 22.25
CA LYS A 107 38.91 -15.83 22.56
C LYS A 107 38.18 -14.51 22.85
N PRO A 108 38.66 -13.70 23.81
CA PRO A 108 38.01 -12.45 24.21
C PRO A 108 38.59 -11.25 23.45
N ALA A 109 37.73 -10.35 22.96
CA ALA A 109 38.15 -9.01 22.55
C ALA A 109 37.01 -7.98 22.70
N LYS A 110 36.96 -7.38 23.89
CA LYS A 110 36.60 -6.00 24.30
C LYS A 110 35.33 -5.32 23.74
N PRO A 111 34.49 -4.70 24.62
CA PRO A 111 33.37 -3.86 24.20
C PRO A 111 33.87 -2.49 23.75
N ASN A 112 33.43 -2.00 22.58
CA ASN A 112 33.63 -0.61 22.20
C ASN A 112 32.46 0.24 22.76
N THR A 113 32.78 0.95 23.84
CA THR A 113 31.94 1.91 24.54
C THR A 113 31.66 3.16 23.70
N GLN A 114 30.45 3.69 23.88
CA GLN A 114 29.88 4.92 23.35
C GLN A 114 30.83 6.14 23.38
N VAL A 115 30.67 7.06 22.43
CA VAL A 115 30.86 8.49 22.72
C VAL A 115 29.72 9.31 22.10
N LEU A 116 28.86 9.78 22.99
CA LEU A 116 27.91 10.89 22.88
C LEU A 116 28.66 12.22 22.76
N TRP A 117 28.31 13.05 21.77
CA TRP A 117 28.45 14.51 21.89
C TRP A 117 27.37 15.22 21.08
N LEU A 118 26.43 15.80 21.82
CA LEU A 118 25.55 16.88 21.39
C LEU A 118 26.31 18.20 21.59
N THR A 119 26.32 19.09 20.59
CA THR A 119 26.09 20.53 20.83
C THR A 119 25.63 21.25 19.55
N PRO A 120 24.74 22.25 19.66
CA PRO A 120 24.11 22.95 18.55
C PRO A 120 24.93 24.17 18.10
N ASN A 121 24.95 24.50 16.81
CA ASN A 121 25.45 25.80 16.35
C ASN A 121 24.29 26.78 16.12
N LYS A 122 24.30 27.86 16.90
CA LYS A 122 23.52 29.08 16.68
C LYS A 122 24.50 30.16 16.22
N GLU A 123 24.32 30.63 15.00
CA GLU A 123 24.81 31.94 14.51
C GLU A 123 23.58 32.55 13.82
N ALA A 124 22.92 33.61 14.29
CA ALA A 124 23.34 34.97 14.61
C ALA A 124 23.93 35.70 13.40
N SER A 125 23.08 36.42 12.66
CA SER A 125 23.21 37.87 12.47
C SER A 125 21.97 38.48 11.83
#